data_AF-A0ABD3QKA7-F1
#
_entry.id   AF-A0ABD3QKA7-F1
#
_cell.length_a   1.000
_cell.length_b   1.000
_cell.length_c   1.000
_cell.angle_alpha   90.00
_cell.angle_beta   90.00
_cell.angle_gamma   90.00
#
_symmetry.space_group_name_H-M   'P 1'
#
loop_
_entity.id
_entity.type
_entity.pdbx_description
1 polymer ?
#
loop_
_entity_poly.entity_id
_entity_poly.type
_entity_poly.pdbx_seq_one_letter_code
_entity_poly.pdbx_strand_id
1 'polypeptide(L)' 'MKADLEPFTPEGWFERGHGITGGHKDSHGVWIPDHEGSGNLHLWAPQPAVEDAMLEQLLKARHK' A
#
# COMPACT_ATOMS: atom_id res chain seq x y z
N MET A 1 -21.85 9.07 1.93
CA MET A 1 -21.22 8.31 3.04
C MET A 1 -19.79 8.80 3.18
N LYS A 2 -19.39 9.30 4.35
CA LYS A 2 -17.96 9.43 4.67
C LYS A 2 -17.48 8.01 4.97
N ALA A 3 -16.63 7.46 4.12
CA ALA A 3 -15.85 6.30 4.54
C ALA A 3 -14.78 6.84 5.50
N ASP A 4 -14.81 6.41 6.76
CA ASP A 4 -13.67 6.59 7.65
C ASP A 4 -12.56 5.71 7.08
N LEU A 5 -11.68 6.32 6.28
CA LEU A 5 -10.57 5.63 5.64
C LEU A 5 -9.45 5.49 6.65
N GLU A 6 -9.24 4.27 7.13
CA GLU A 6 -8.04 3.94 7.89
C GLU A 6 -6.82 4.05 6.98
N PRO A 7 -5.82 4.87 7.33
CA PRO A 7 -4.60 4.96 6.55
C PRO A 7 -3.86 3.62 6.60
N PHE A 8 -3.34 3.18 5.46
CA PHE A 8 -2.44 2.05 5.45
C PHE A 8 -1.13 2.40 6.14
N THR A 9 -0.66 1.49 7.00
CA THR A 9 0.73 1.49 7.45
C THR A 9 1.66 1.16 6.27
N PRO A 10 2.96 1.48 6.35
CA PRO A 10 3.93 1.12 5.32
C PRO A 10 3.88 -0.35 4.91
N GLU A 11 3.69 -1.27 5.86
CA GLU A 11 3.54 -2.70 5.59
C GLU A 11 2.30 -2.99 4.73
N GLY A 12 1.19 -2.29 5.00
CA GLY A 12 -0.05 -2.40 4.23
C GLY A 12 0.05 -1.85 2.80
N TRP A 13 1.05 -1.01 2.49
CA TRP A 13 1.25 -0.53 1.12
C TRP A 13 1.69 -1.64 0.19
N PHE A 14 2.59 -2.51 0.67
CA PHE A 14 3.08 -3.63 -0.12
C PHE A 14 1.99 -4.67 -0.37
N GLU A 15 1.18 -4.96 0.66
CA GLU A 15 0.15 -5.99 0.59
C GLU A 15 -1.10 -5.54 -0.18
N ARG A 16 -1.50 -4.27 -0.06
CA ARG A 16 -2.82 -3.80 -0.52
C ARG A 16 -2.78 -2.58 -1.43
N GLY A 17 -1.68 -1.83 -1.43
CA GLY A 17 -1.51 -0.60 -2.23
C GLY A 17 -1.56 -0.83 -3.73
N HIS A 18 -1.23 -2.04 -4.21
CA HIS A 18 -1.30 -2.35 -5.63
C HIS A 18 -2.72 -2.72 -6.13
N GLY A 19 -3.72 -2.80 -5.24
CA GLY A 19 -5.07 -3.21 -5.60
C GLY A 19 -5.15 -4.65 -6.08
N ILE A 20 -4.16 -5.49 -5.75
CA ILE A 20 -4.13 -6.92 -6.04
C ILE A 20 -4.63 -7.64 -4.80
N THR A 21 -5.66 -8.48 -4.96
CA THR A 21 -6.31 -9.23 -3.86
C THR A 21 -6.01 -10.72 -3.90
N GLY A 22 -5.40 -11.18 -4.99
CA GLY A 22 -5.06 -12.57 -5.21
C GLY A 22 -4.52 -12.77 -6.62
N GLY A 23 -4.59 -14.01 -7.10
CA GLY A 23 -4.29 -14.33 -8.48
C GLY A 23 -4.47 -15.82 -8.76
N HIS A 24 -4.60 -16.13 -10.04
CA HIS A 24 -4.83 -17.48 -10.54
C HIS A 24 -3.85 -17.80 -11.67
N LYS A 25 -3.66 -19.09 -11.98
CA LYS A 25 -2.94 -19.49 -13.19
C LYS A 25 -3.92 -19.63 -14.34
N ASP A 26 -3.57 -19.09 -15.50
CA ASP A 26 -4.32 -19.29 -16.73
C ASP A 26 -4.10 -20.71 -17.29
N SER A 27 -4.72 -21.02 -18.42
CA SER A 27 -4.60 -22.32 -19.09
C SER A 27 -3.18 -22.65 -19.56
N HIS A 28 -2.28 -21.66 -19.64
CA HIS A 28 -0.87 -21.82 -20.02
C HIS A 28 0.05 -21.85 -18.81
N GLY A 29 -0.50 -21.79 -17.59
CA GLY A 29 0.25 -21.79 -16.33
C GLY A 29 0.84 -20.43 -15.96
N VAL A 30 0.49 -19.36 -16.68
CA VAL A 30 0.91 -17.99 -16.39
C VAL A 30 0.09 -17.45 -15.22
N TRP A 31 0.77 -16.83 -14.25
CA TRP A 31 0.09 -16.23 -13.11
C TRP A 31 -0.53 -14.87 -13.49
N ILE A 32 -1.83 -14.71 -13.22
CA ILE A 32 -2.63 -13.53 -13.51
C ILE A 32 -3.17 -12.96 -12.19
N PRO A 33 -2.93 -11.68 -11.88
CA PRO A 33 -3.42 -11.06 -10.66
C PRO A 33 -4.93 -10.80 -10.71
N ASP A 34 -5.59 -11.05 -9.58
CA ASP A 34 -6.97 -10.64 -9.33
C ASP A 34 -6.98 -9.24 -8.70
N HIS A 35 -7.64 -8.30 -9.36
CA HIS A 35 -7.69 -6.92 -8.91
C HIS A 35 -8.90 -6.67 -8.02
N GLU A 36 -8.77 -5.75 -7.08
CA GLU A 36 -9.86 -5.30 -6.23
C GLU A 36 -10.99 -4.70 -7.09
N GLY A 37 -12.23 -4.80 -6.60
CA GLY A 37 -13.38 -4.22 -7.28
C GLY A 37 -13.26 -2.70 -7.46
N SER A 38 -13.92 -2.16 -8.48
CA SER A 38 -13.94 -0.71 -8.74
C SER A 38 -14.61 0.05 -7.59
N GLY A 39 -14.08 1.23 -7.24
CA GLY A 39 -14.66 2.11 -6.24
C GLY A 39 -14.05 1.99 -4.84
N ASN A 40 -13.03 1.15 -4.66
CA ASN A 40 -12.23 1.14 -3.45
C ASN A 40 -11.27 2.34 -3.43
N LEU A 41 -11.30 3.07 -2.32
CA LEU A 41 -10.48 4.25 -2.08
C LEU A 41 -9.54 3.92 -0.93
N HIS A 42 -8.23 4.04 -1.18
CA HIS A 42 -7.21 3.76 -0.19
C HIS A 42 -6.55 5.04 0.28
N LEU A 43 -6.42 5.21 1.60
CA LEU A 43 -5.67 6.31 2.19
C LEU A 43 -4.25 5.86 2.49
N TRP A 44 -3.27 6.50 1.87
CA TRP A 44 -1.85 6.21 2.10
C TRP A 44 -1.28 7.30 3.01
N ALA A 45 -0.87 6.93 4.23
CA ALA A 45 -0.27 7.88 5.16
C ALA A 45 0.88 7.24 5.97
N PRO A 46 2.08 7.86 6.04
CA PRO A 46 2.49 9.05 5.29
C PRO A 46 2.52 8.78 3.77
N GLN A 47 2.70 9.81 2.95
CA GLN A 47 2.82 9.62 1.51
C GLN A 47 4.07 8.74 1.25
N PRO A 48 4.09 7.78 0.31
CA PRO A 48 5.26 6.91 0.12
C PRO A 48 6.56 7.67 -0.16
N ALA A 49 6.47 8.80 -0.88
CA ALA A 49 7.61 9.69 -1.12
C ALA A 49 8.11 10.41 0.15
N VAL A 50 7.29 10.50 1.19
CA VAL A 50 7.60 11.12 2.48
C VAL A 50 8.19 10.09 3.44
N GLU A 51 7.97 8.78 3.28
CA GLU A 51 8.51 7.76 4.20
C GLU A 51 10.04 7.74 4.20
N ASP A 52 10.70 7.67 3.04
CA ASP A 52 12.16 7.65 2.96
C ASP A 52 12.78 8.94 3.56
N ALA A 53 12.21 10.09 3.18
CA ALA A 53 12.67 11.39 3.70
C ALA A 53 12.39 11.54 5.21
N MET A 54 11.27 11.01 5.70
CA MET A 54 10.89 11.05 7.11
C MET A 54 11.72 10.08 7.95
N LEU A 55 12.04 8.88 7.44
CA LEU A 55 12.90 7.91 8.09
C LEU A 55 14.30 8.51 8.34
N GLU A 56 14.88 9.18 7.33
CA GLU A 56 16.14 9.89 7.49
C GLU A 56 16.08 11.01 8.54
N GLN A 57 14.98 11.77 8.58
CA GLN A 57 14.80 12.85 9.56
C GLN A 57 14.59 12.32 10.99
N LEU A 58 13.86 11.21 11.15
CA LEU A 58 13.69 10.52 12.43
C LEU A 58 15.01 9.95 12.95
N LEU A 59 15.84 9.38 12.07
CA LEU A 59 17.18 8.88 12.41
C LEU A 59 18.13 10.01 12.85
N LYS A 60 18.04 11.20 12.23
CA LYS A 60 18.77 12.41 12.66
C LYS A 60 18.29 12.92 14.01
N ALA A 61 16.98 12.91 14.27
CA ALA A 61 16.39 13.43 15.50
C ALA A 61 16.70 12.58 16.75
N ARG A 62 16.92 11.27 16.57
CA ARG A 62 17.25 10.32 17.66
C ARG A 62 18.70 10.44 18.16
N HIS A 63 19.61 11.01 17.38
CA HIS A 63 20.98 11.32 17.81
C HIS A 63 21.05 12.69 18.51
N LYS A 64 20.38 12.81 19.66
CA LYS A 64 20.68 13.84 20.66
C LYS A 64 21.28 13.21 21.90
#